data_AF-A0A4Y1R1L1-F1
#
_entry.id   AF-A0A4Y1R1L1-F1
#
_cell.length_a   1.000
_cell.length_b   1.000
_cell.length_c   1.000
_cell.angle_alpha   90.00
_cell.angle_beta   90.00
_cell.angle_gamma   90.00
#
_symmetry.space_group_name_H-M   'P 1'
#
loop_
_entity.id
_entity.type
_entity.pdbx_description
1 polymer ?
#
loop_
_entity_poly.entity_id
_entity_poly.type
_entity_poly.pdbx_seq_one_letter_code
_entity_poly.pdbx_strand_id
1 'polypeptide(L)'
;MVWHFNTEFDLAGRMDPYVLIQYKGQERKSSVAREQGSSPVWNERFTFRAEYPGSGEQYKVTLKIMDKDTFTADDYIGEATIYVKDLLALGVENGTAQLHPLKYSVVRADGTYRGEIQVGLTFTPRNSNMRDKSLEDGSTVMHIHRETNSTAADELAKYKLVKAP
;
A
#
# COMPACT_ATOMS: atom_id res chain seq x y z
N MET A 1 -27.90 -21.11 -5.39
CA MET A 1 -27.59 -21.10 -3.95
C MET A 1 -26.87 -19.79 -3.69
N VAL A 2 -27.59 -18.78 -3.23
CA VAL A 2 -27.06 -17.42 -3.03
C VAL A 2 -26.40 -17.41 -1.67
N TRP A 3 -25.08 -17.25 -1.63
CA TRP A 3 -24.36 -17.02 -0.38
C TRP A 3 -24.57 -15.55 0.00
N HIS A 4 -25.43 -15.32 0.99
CA HIS A 4 -25.46 -14.09 1.73
C HIS A 4 -24.18 -14.04 2.58
N PHE A 5 -23.26 -13.11 2.29
CA PHE A 5 -22.17 -12.82 3.20
C PHE A 5 -22.71 -12.01 4.38
N ASN A 6 -22.44 -12.50 5.58
CA ASN A 6 -22.87 -11.95 6.87
C ASN A 6 -22.67 -10.44 6.97
N THR A 7 -23.78 -9.78 7.24
CA THR A 7 -23.90 -8.51 7.97
C THR A 7 -23.35 -8.67 9.39
N GLU A 8 -22.07 -8.41 9.59
CA GLU A 8 -21.48 -8.01 10.89
C GLU A 8 -20.36 -6.99 10.68
N PHE A 9 -20.61 -5.99 9.82
CA PHE A 9 -19.81 -4.78 9.77
C PHE A 9 -20.69 -3.55 10.02
N ASP A 10 -21.61 -3.68 10.98
CA ASP A 10 -22.41 -2.59 11.56
C ASP A 10 -21.58 -1.72 12.53
N LEU A 11 -20.31 -1.47 12.19
CA LEU A 11 -19.47 -0.38 12.71
C LEU A 11 -19.27 0.72 11.64
N ALA A 12 -20.02 0.66 10.55
CA ALA A 12 -19.89 1.50 9.36
C ALA A 12 -20.25 3.00 9.54
N GLY A 13 -20.46 3.48 10.76
CA GLY A 13 -20.94 4.84 11.01
C GLY A 13 -19.89 5.91 11.29
N ARG A 14 -18.66 5.55 11.71
CA ARG A 14 -17.70 6.54 12.28
C ARG A 14 -16.22 6.18 12.14
N MET A 15 -15.83 5.37 11.15
CA MET A 15 -14.40 5.18 10.91
C MET A 15 -13.89 6.25 9.97
N ASP A 16 -12.86 6.96 10.42
CA ASP A 16 -12.09 7.97 9.70
C ASP A 16 -10.65 7.45 9.54
N PRO A 17 -10.41 6.41 8.72
CA PRO A 17 -9.13 5.74 8.71
C PRO A 17 -8.03 6.55 8.02
N TYR A 18 -6.79 6.36 8.47
CA TYR A 18 -5.59 6.85 7.80
C TYR A 18 -4.47 5.81 7.88
N VAL A 19 -3.47 5.95 7.01
CA VAL A 19 -2.34 5.03 6.91
C VAL A 19 -1.06 5.72 7.38
N LEU A 20 -0.33 5.08 8.29
CA LEU A 20 1.06 5.39 8.59
C LEU A 20 1.95 4.46 7.79
N ILE A 21 2.77 5.03 6.92
CA ILE A 21 3.68 4.31 6.03
C ILE A 21 5.09 4.46 6.56
N GLN A 22 5.72 3.33 6.89
CA GLN A 22 7.06 3.27 7.47
C GLN A 22 8.01 2.52 6.54
N TYR A 23 9.17 3.13 6.26
CA TYR A 23 10.26 2.52 5.49
C TYR A 23 11.63 3.04 5.95
N LYS A 24 12.52 2.15 6.39
CA LYS A 24 13.89 2.48 6.86
C LYS A 24 13.96 3.73 7.77
N GLY A 25 13.11 3.76 8.81
CA GLY A 25 13.06 4.88 9.77
C GLY A 25 12.35 6.14 9.27
N GLN A 26 11.98 6.22 7.99
CA GLN A 26 11.12 7.27 7.48
C GLN A 26 9.66 6.90 7.70
N GLU A 27 8.87 7.87 8.16
CA GLU A 27 7.42 7.74 8.28
C GLU A 27 6.71 8.81 7.45
N ARG A 28 5.60 8.42 6.81
CA ARG A 28 4.65 9.32 6.17
C ARG A 28 3.25 8.97 6.63
N LYS A 29 2.38 9.96 6.69
CA LYS A 29 0.97 9.81 7.07
C LYS A 29 0.09 10.22 5.90
N SER A 30 -0.91 9.41 5.59
CA SER A 30 -1.94 9.77 4.61
C SER A 30 -2.93 10.79 5.17
N SER A 31 -3.74 11.35 4.28
CA SER A 31 -4.95 12.04 4.70
C SER A 31 -5.88 11.08 5.46
N VAL A 32 -6.74 11.67 6.28
CA VAL A 32 -7.78 10.96 7.01
C VAL A 32 -8.97 10.82 6.07
N ALA A 33 -9.40 9.59 5.80
CA ALA A 33 -10.52 9.28 4.90
C ALA A 33 -11.85 9.48 5.63
N ARG A 34 -12.20 10.74 5.92
CA ARG A 34 -13.41 11.09 6.66
C ARG A 34 -14.67 10.78 5.90
N GLU A 35 -15.68 10.27 6.61
CA GLU A 35 -17.02 9.99 6.07
C GLU A 35 -17.05 8.98 4.90
N GLN A 36 -15.96 8.23 4.68
CA GLN A 36 -15.86 7.23 3.60
C GLN A 36 -16.25 5.81 4.05
N GLY A 37 -16.62 5.65 5.32
CA GLY A 37 -17.08 4.39 5.89
C GLY A 37 -16.05 3.26 5.76
N SER A 38 -16.50 2.06 5.37
CA SER A 38 -15.67 0.85 5.30
C SER A 38 -14.78 0.76 4.05
N SER A 39 -14.84 1.74 3.15
CA SER A 39 -14.11 1.72 1.87
C SER A 39 -13.35 3.02 1.63
N PRO A 40 -12.38 3.36 2.49
CA PRO A 40 -11.60 4.58 2.33
C PRO A 40 -10.75 4.54 1.05
N VAL A 41 -10.73 5.67 0.36
CA VAL A 41 -9.91 5.94 -0.82
C VAL A 41 -9.00 7.12 -0.52
N TRP A 42 -7.68 6.85 -0.48
CA TRP A 42 -6.67 7.90 -0.33
C TRP A 42 -6.20 8.44 -1.68
N ASN A 43 -5.88 7.57 -2.64
CA ASN A 43 -5.29 7.94 -3.93
C ASN A 43 -4.08 8.90 -3.76
N GLU A 44 -3.25 8.60 -2.76
CA GLU A 44 -2.09 9.41 -2.38
C GLU A 44 -0.78 8.74 -2.78
N ARG A 45 0.22 9.56 -3.10
CA ARG A 45 1.57 9.13 -3.48
C ARG A 45 2.59 9.63 -2.46
N PHE A 46 3.39 8.71 -1.94
CA PHE A 46 4.42 8.98 -0.95
C PHE A 46 5.80 8.65 -1.50
N THR A 47 6.76 9.55 -1.28
CA THR A 47 8.15 9.31 -1.69
C THR A 47 9.03 9.09 -0.46
N PHE A 48 9.84 8.04 -0.52
CA PHE A 48 10.81 7.63 0.48
C PHE A 48 12.19 7.58 -0.14
N ARG A 49 13.23 7.91 0.63
CA ARG A 49 14.60 7.64 0.20
C ARG A 49 14.89 6.15 0.36
N ALA A 50 15.48 5.54 -0.65
CA ALA A 50 15.84 4.13 -0.60
C ALA A 50 17.21 3.90 -1.19
N GLU A 51 18.01 3.19 -0.41
CA GLU A 51 19.33 2.73 -0.78
C GLU A 51 19.30 1.21 -1.00
N TYR A 52 19.91 0.77 -2.10
CA TYR A 52 20.11 -0.62 -2.45
C TYR A 52 21.44 -0.82 -3.20
N PRO A 53 22.32 -1.75 -2.79
CA PRO A 53 22.27 -2.46 -1.50
C PRO A 53 22.63 -1.50 -0.36
N GLY A 54 21.76 -1.38 0.65
CA GLY A 54 22.01 -0.59 1.86
C GLY A 54 22.45 -1.46 3.04
N SER A 55 23.02 -0.83 4.08
CA SER A 55 23.26 -1.47 5.36
C SER A 55 21.94 -1.61 6.15
N GLY A 56 21.69 -2.78 6.73
CA GLY A 56 20.50 -3.07 7.54
C GLY A 56 19.57 -4.16 6.98
N GLU A 57 18.81 -4.79 7.87
CA GLU A 57 18.25 -6.12 7.63
C GLU A 57 16.87 -6.15 6.95
N GLN A 58 16.14 -5.04 6.82
CA GLN A 58 14.73 -5.13 6.41
C GLN A 58 14.35 -4.15 5.30
N TYR A 59 14.47 -4.62 4.05
CA TYR A 59 13.83 -4.03 2.87
C TYR A 59 12.32 -4.27 2.92
N LYS A 60 11.64 -3.67 3.91
CA LYS A 60 10.21 -3.79 4.10
C LYS A 60 9.54 -2.44 4.26
N VAL A 61 8.37 -2.30 3.68
CA VAL A 61 7.44 -1.20 3.91
C VAL A 61 6.34 -1.72 4.83
N THR A 62 6.10 -1.01 5.94
CA THR A 62 5.00 -1.32 6.86
C THR A 62 3.92 -0.25 6.73
N LEU A 63 2.68 -0.69 6.55
CA LEU A 63 1.50 0.14 6.41
C LEU A 63 0.62 -0.11 7.63
N LYS A 64 0.53 0.84 8.55
CA LYS A 64 -0.33 0.74 9.72
C LYS A 64 -1.61 1.51 9.47
N ILE A 65 -2.73 0.81 9.59
CA ILE A 65 -4.07 1.37 9.40
C ILE A 65 -4.55 1.79 10.78
N MET A 66 -4.82 3.09 10.91
CA MET A 66 -5.29 3.74 12.13
C MET A 66 -6.69 4.30 11.88
N ASP A 67 -7.53 4.36 12.91
CA ASP A 67 -8.78 5.09 12.89
C ASP A 67 -8.62 6.43 13.62
N LYS A 68 -9.05 7.52 13.00
CA LYS A 68 -8.93 8.86 13.60
C LYS A 68 -10.12 9.12 14.52
N ASP A 69 -9.85 9.19 15.81
CA ASP A 69 -10.84 9.62 16.78
C ASP A 69 -10.71 11.11 17.10
N THR A 70 -11.86 11.77 17.33
CA THR A 70 -11.91 13.20 17.63
C THR A 70 -11.71 13.50 19.12
N PHE A 71 -12.13 12.60 20.01
CA PHE A 71 -12.11 12.80 21.47
C PHE A 71 -11.35 11.72 22.26
N THR A 72 -10.89 10.68 21.57
CA THR A 72 -10.11 9.55 22.12
C THR A 72 -8.77 9.42 21.40
N ALA A 73 -7.90 8.54 21.90
CA ALA A 73 -6.69 8.17 21.18
C ALA A 73 -7.08 7.45 19.88
N ASP A 74 -6.30 7.66 18.81
CA ASP A 74 -6.53 7.00 17.53
C ASP A 74 -6.40 5.47 17.66
N ASP A 75 -7.36 4.74 17.13
CA ASP A 75 -7.46 3.29 17.29
C ASP A 75 -6.60 2.54 16.25
N TYR A 76 -5.83 1.56 16.70
CA TYR A 76 -5.07 0.70 15.80
C TYR A 76 -5.95 -0.39 15.19
N ILE A 77 -6.12 -0.36 13.87
CA ILE A 77 -6.92 -1.35 13.14
C ILE A 77 -6.07 -2.59 12.85
N GLY A 78 -4.89 -2.42 12.24
CA GLY A 78 -3.97 -3.49 11.87
C GLY A 78 -2.85 -2.98 10.97
N GLU A 79 -1.99 -3.86 10.48
CA GLU A 79 -0.90 -3.52 9.57
C GLU A 79 -0.74 -4.50 8.41
N ALA A 80 -0.17 -4.01 7.31
CA ALA A 80 0.30 -4.79 6.19
C ALA A 80 1.81 -4.57 6.03
N THR A 81 2.55 -5.65 5.73
CA THR A 81 3.99 -5.60 5.47
C THR A 81 4.27 -6.02 4.04
N ILE A 82 5.04 -5.21 3.32
CA ILE A 82 5.45 -5.45 1.93
C ILE A 82 6.97 -5.55 1.89
N TYR A 83 7.49 -6.70 1.45
CA TYR A 83 8.93 -6.86 1.21
C TYR A 83 9.29 -6.31 -0.16
N VAL A 84 10.22 -5.35 -0.20
CA VAL A 84 10.59 -4.59 -1.41
C VAL A 84 11.99 -4.92 -1.91
N LYS A 85 12.66 -5.92 -1.34
CA LYS A 85 14.04 -6.29 -1.72
C LYS A 85 14.17 -6.53 -3.24
N ASP A 86 13.31 -7.38 -3.79
CA ASP A 86 13.38 -7.77 -5.20
C ASP A 86 13.02 -6.60 -6.12
N LEU A 87 12.05 -5.77 -5.70
CA LEU A 87 11.69 -4.54 -6.41
C LEU A 87 12.89 -3.58 -6.49
N LEU A 88 13.61 -3.38 -5.37
CA LEU A 88 14.78 -2.52 -5.33
C LEU A 88 15.92 -3.09 -6.18
N ALA A 89 16.18 -4.39 -6.08
CA ALA A 89 17.19 -5.09 -6.87
C ALA A 89 16.95 -4.91 -8.38
N LEU A 90 15.73 -5.20 -8.82
CA LEU A 90 15.32 -5.08 -10.22
C LEU A 90 15.41 -3.63 -10.71
N GLY A 91 15.08 -2.65 -9.87
CA GLY A 91 15.15 -1.26 -10.30
C GLY A 91 16.56 -0.71 -10.36
N VAL A 92 17.50 -1.20 -9.53
CA VAL A 92 18.92 -0.91 -9.70
C VAL A 92 19.46 -1.52 -10.99
N GLU A 93 19.07 -2.76 -11.31
CA GLU A 93 19.50 -3.47 -12.52
C GLU A 93 18.93 -2.84 -13.81
N ASN A 94 17.62 -2.53 -13.82
CA ASN A 94 16.89 -2.12 -15.02
C ASN A 94 16.64 -0.60 -15.11
N GLY A 95 17.15 0.18 -14.16
CA GLY A 95 16.92 1.64 -14.08
C GLY A 95 15.54 2.05 -13.56
N THR A 96 14.57 1.13 -13.53
CA THR A 96 13.32 1.26 -12.78
C THR A 96 12.68 -0.11 -12.58
N ALA A 97 11.91 -0.28 -11.51
CA ALA A 97 11.06 -1.45 -11.31
C ALA A 97 9.73 -1.04 -10.70
N GLN A 98 8.68 -1.79 -11.04
CA GLN A 98 7.32 -1.49 -10.61
C GLN A 98 6.65 -2.76 -10.12
N LEU A 99 6.04 -2.66 -8.94
CA LEU A 99 5.05 -3.59 -8.46
C LEU A 99 3.69 -2.98 -8.75
N HIS A 100 2.94 -3.64 -9.64
CA HIS A 100 1.56 -3.26 -9.90
C HIS A 100 0.75 -3.26 -8.59
N PRO A 101 -0.34 -2.49 -8.49
CA PRO A 101 -1.19 -2.50 -7.31
C PRO A 101 -1.62 -3.92 -6.93
N LEU A 102 -1.14 -4.38 -5.76
CA LEU A 102 -1.47 -5.69 -5.20
C LEU A 102 -2.22 -5.51 -3.88
N LYS A 103 -3.07 -6.49 -3.55
CA LYS A 103 -3.78 -6.56 -2.28
C LYS A 103 -2.88 -7.19 -1.21
N TYR A 104 -2.87 -6.56 -0.05
CA TYR A 104 -2.17 -7.04 1.13
C TYR A 104 -3.16 -7.18 2.28
N SER A 105 -3.13 -8.32 2.96
CA SER A 105 -3.93 -8.55 4.15
C SER A 105 -3.46 -7.62 5.28
N VAL A 106 -4.42 -6.93 5.87
CA VAL A 106 -4.23 -6.13 7.08
C VAL A 106 -4.49 -7.05 8.27
N VAL A 107 -3.49 -7.21 9.13
CA VAL A 107 -3.54 -8.13 10.27
C VAL A 107 -3.10 -7.42 11.55
N ARG A 108 -3.62 -7.87 12.69
CA ARG A 108 -3.13 -7.48 14.02
C ARG A 108 -1.99 -8.38 14.46
N ALA A 109 -1.33 -8.00 15.56
CA ALA A 109 -0.22 -8.76 16.14
C ALA A 109 -0.61 -10.18 16.60
N ASP A 110 -1.89 -10.41 16.89
CA ASP A 110 -2.47 -11.72 17.22
C ASP A 110 -2.80 -12.57 15.97
N GLY A 111 -2.53 -12.05 14.76
CA GLY A 111 -2.86 -12.69 13.49
C GLY A 111 -4.30 -12.46 13.02
N THR A 112 -5.11 -11.69 13.75
CA THR A 112 -6.50 -11.41 13.37
C THR A 112 -6.55 -10.58 12.08
N TYR A 113 -7.22 -11.11 11.06
CA TYR A 113 -7.49 -10.43 9.79
C TYR A 113 -8.48 -9.27 9.97
N ARG A 114 -8.17 -8.11 9.40
CA ARG A 114 -8.91 -6.85 9.53
C ARG A 114 -9.25 -6.18 8.20
N GLY A 115 -9.04 -6.89 7.09
CA GLY A 115 -9.33 -6.40 5.74
C GLY A 115 -8.12 -6.43 4.82
N GLU A 116 -8.24 -5.76 3.69
CA GLU A 116 -7.19 -5.66 2.68
C GLU A 116 -6.88 -4.19 2.37
N ILE A 117 -5.61 -3.93 2.06
CA ILE A 117 -5.17 -2.67 1.46
C ILE A 117 -4.52 -2.96 0.10
N GLN A 118 -4.81 -2.13 -0.90
CA GLN A 118 -4.21 -2.24 -2.22
C GLN A 118 -3.10 -1.18 -2.36
N VAL A 119 -1.91 -1.60 -2.81
CA VAL A 119 -0.74 -0.70 -2.91
C VAL A 119 0.08 -1.05 -4.15
N GLY A 120 0.44 -0.03 -4.92
CA GLY A 120 1.45 -0.10 -5.98
C GLY A 120 2.77 0.52 -5.51
N LEU A 121 3.88 -0.02 -5.98
CA LEU A 121 5.22 0.48 -5.63
C LEU A 121 6.02 0.71 -6.90
N THR A 122 6.67 1.85 -6.99
CA THR A 122 7.63 2.14 -8.06
C THR A 122 8.97 2.50 -7.44
N PHE A 123 10.03 1.86 -7.92
CA PHE A 123 11.39 2.23 -7.57
C PHE A 123 12.11 2.75 -8.81
N THR A 124 12.81 3.86 -8.64
CA THR A 124 13.65 4.46 -9.67
C THR A 124 14.95 4.88 -8.98
N PRO A 125 16.10 4.22 -9.25
CA PRO A 125 17.40 4.69 -8.77
C PRO A 125 17.66 6.12 -9.25
N ARG A 126 18.33 6.91 -8.41
CA ARG A 126 18.75 8.26 -8.79
C ARG A 126 19.93 8.16 -9.75
N ASN A 127 19.73 8.59 -11.00
CA ASN A 127 20.74 8.46 -12.05
C ASN A 127 21.87 9.50 -11.85
N SER A 128 23.12 9.05 -11.76
CA SER A 128 24.31 9.85 -11.44
C SER A 128 25.01 10.42 -12.68
N ASN A 129 24.29 11.14 -13.55
CA ASN A 129 24.91 11.89 -14.66
C ASN A 129 25.11 13.40 -14.37
N MET A 130 25.14 13.77 -13.09
CA MET A 130 25.72 15.04 -12.64
C MET A 130 26.98 14.72 -11.85
N ARG A 131 28.08 15.39 -12.20
CA ARG A 131 29.43 15.25 -11.63
C ARG A 131 29.47 15.68 -10.17
N ASP A 132 28.85 14.91 -9.29
CA ASP A 132 29.02 15.10 -7.85
C ASP A 132 29.07 13.74 -7.13
N LYS A 133 30.11 13.56 -6.32
CA LYS A 133 30.47 12.31 -5.65
C LYS A 133 29.63 12.09 -4.38
N SER A 134 28.30 12.06 -4.51
CA SER A 134 27.42 11.61 -3.43
C SER A 134 26.45 10.55 -3.95
N LEU A 135 26.86 9.29 -3.87
CA LEU A 135 26.12 8.10 -4.30
C LEU A 135 25.04 7.65 -3.29
N GLU A 136 24.43 8.53 -2.47
CA GLU A 136 23.69 8.07 -1.29
C GLU A 136 22.16 8.23 -1.29
N ASP A 137 21.52 8.93 -2.23
CA ASP A 137 20.06 9.16 -2.15
C ASP A 137 19.30 8.67 -3.39
N GLY A 138 18.98 7.37 -3.46
CA GLY A 138 17.91 6.87 -4.34
C GLY A 138 16.52 7.29 -3.83
N SER A 139 15.54 7.49 -4.71
CA SER A 139 14.14 7.76 -4.31
C SER A 139 13.22 6.59 -4.71
N THR A 140 12.57 5.99 -3.71
CA THR A 140 11.41 5.11 -3.92
C THR A 140 10.16 5.96 -3.92
N VAL A 141 9.28 5.76 -4.91
CA VAL A 141 7.98 6.38 -4.88
C VAL A 141 6.90 5.31 -4.76
N MET A 142 6.23 5.31 -3.63
CA MET A 142 5.08 4.47 -3.37
C MET A 142 3.80 5.16 -3.83
N HIS A 143 2.96 4.46 -4.57
CA HIS A 143 1.65 4.95 -5.00
C HIS A 143 0.58 4.08 -4.34
N ILE A 144 -0.16 4.64 -3.37
CA ILE A 144 -1.25 3.93 -2.72
C ILE A 144 -2.50 4.11 -3.58
N HIS A 145 -2.83 3.06 -4.34
CA HIS A 145 -4.06 3.00 -5.12
C HIS A 145 -5.06 2.10 -4.41
N ARG A 146 -6.29 2.59 -4.20
CA ARG A 146 -7.46 1.71 -4.07
C ARG A 146 -8.51 2.19 -5.06
N GLU A 147 -9.02 1.27 -5.87
CA GLU A 147 -10.40 1.37 -6.32
C GLU A 147 -11.08 0.01 -6.20
N THR A 148 -12.40 0.10 -6.20
CA THR A 148 -13.46 -0.74 -5.68
C THR A 148 -13.40 -2.21 -6.10
N ASN A 149 -14.14 -3.05 -5.36
CA ASN A 149 -14.47 -4.42 -5.76
C ASN A 149 -14.55 -4.48 -7.29
N SER A 150 -13.72 -5.33 -7.90
CA SER A 150 -13.92 -5.80 -9.27
C SER A 150 -15.40 -6.12 -9.38
N THR A 151 -16.16 -5.23 -10.01
CA THR A 151 -17.55 -5.54 -10.24
C THR A 151 -17.55 -6.79 -11.12
N ALA A 152 -18.55 -7.65 -10.96
CA ALA A 152 -18.67 -8.84 -11.80
C ALA A 152 -18.59 -8.53 -13.32
N ALA A 153 -18.78 -7.26 -13.71
CA ALA A 153 -18.58 -6.74 -15.05
C ALA A 153 -17.10 -6.82 -15.53
N ASP A 154 -16.12 -6.56 -14.67
CA ASP A 154 -14.69 -6.62 -15.03
C ASP A 154 -14.19 -8.06 -15.18
N GLU A 155 -14.72 -8.99 -14.40
CA GLU A 155 -14.47 -10.43 -14.59
C GLU A 155 -15.16 -10.95 -15.86
N LEU A 156 -16.35 -10.46 -16.19
CA LEU A 156 -17.03 -10.78 -17.45
C LEU A 156 -16.27 -10.25 -18.66
N ALA A 157 -15.65 -9.07 -18.57
CA ALA A 157 -14.85 -8.48 -19.64
C ALA A 157 -13.57 -9.29 -19.89
N LYS A 158 -12.89 -9.74 -18.83
CA LYS A 158 -11.73 -10.66 -18.92
C LYS A 158 -12.13 -12.01 -19.52
N TYR A 159 -13.28 -12.56 -19.12
CA TYR A 159 -13.76 -13.85 -19.66
C TYR A 159 -14.19 -13.76 -21.13
N LYS A 160 -14.73 -12.61 -21.56
CA LYS A 160 -15.12 -12.36 -22.96
C LYS A 160 -13.92 -12.10 -23.88
N LEU A 161 -12.84 -11.49 -23.39
CA LEU A 161 -11.62 -11.24 -24.16
C LEU A 161 -10.82 -12.53 -24.46
N VAL A 162 -10.90 -13.55 -23.60
CA VAL A 162 -10.17 -14.82 -23.76
C VAL A 162 -10.91 -15.81 -24.69
N LYS A 163 -12.20 -15.55 -25.02
CA LYS A 163 -13.05 -16.47 -25.79
C LYS A 163 -13.65 -15.87 -27.07
N ALA A 164 -13.22 -14.69 -27.51
CA ALA A 164 -13.57 -14.21 -28.84
C ALA A 164 -12.83 -15.06 -29.90
N PRO A 165 -13.54 -15.56 -30.94
CA PRO A 165 -12.97 -16.45 -31.96
C PRO A 165 -11.92 -15.75 -32.85
#